data_AF-A0A518HBB8-F1
#
_entry.id   AF-A0A518HBB8-F1
#
_cell.length_a   1.000
_cell.length_b   1.000
_cell.length_c   1.000
_cell.angle_alpha   90.00
_cell.angle_beta   90.00
_cell.angle_gamma   90.00
#
_symmetry.space_group_name_H-M   'P 1'
#
loop_
_entity.id
_entity.type
_entity.pdbx_description
1 polymer ?
#
loop_
_entity_poly.entity_id
_entity_poly.type
_entity_poly.pdbx_seq_one_letter_code
_entity_poly.pdbx_strand_id
1 'polypeptide(L)'
;MRRKVGACGSCIGWLLAASIPAWAGDDGSSGPIADRVAEIIATPGFEAGHWGVLVVDRSSGEVLFEHEADRLFIPAEVAQLFPAASALEALGVDHRFQTPVHRRGEVGPGGTLDGDLILVAVGDPSLGGRTSPKDGSLLYRDVDHTRAGSTQGAALVEADPLAGLDHLAREVKAAGISAVSGEVIVDDRLFEPTPVEGAVPSRIVPIAVNDNLVDVVVTPAAEPGKPAGVVTVPPSDFYAAESRVETVPEGQPPRIEVVREGTRRFSVRGQIPVGHPPVVRVYEVEQPGDFARALFVEQLRARGVRVDASPLGENPGDRLPSSPVVAQLPRVAQYTSPPLREYVRMILKVGHHLHAGSLPLLLAAAEGQRSLAEGLRRQGAIHERLGLPAGGISLADGAGTHRSDLVSPRAVVALLRAMDTRPGGPAFEAALPVIGREGTTLDVVAADSPARGHARAHSGTSWSVDATTGRPVLLCKSLAGYMETASGRDLAFAYFVNLVPSTGAADRGVTGLSSARLLGALCEAFYADQSPGSPSASVPPVPPAPAPQVPPPAGPNATDE
;
A
#
# COMPACT_ATOMS: atom_id res chain seq x y z
N MET A 1 28.23 36.13 41.99
CA MET A 1 29.70 36.06 41.88
C MET A 1 30.04 35.01 40.83
N ARG A 2 30.89 35.38 39.86
CA ARG A 2 31.21 34.66 38.61
C ARG A 2 31.73 33.23 38.84
N ARG A 3 31.42 32.31 37.91
CA ARG A 3 32.43 31.51 37.17
C ARG A 3 31.85 30.72 35.99
N LYS A 4 32.28 31.17 34.80
CA LYS A 4 32.58 30.53 33.51
C LYS A 4 31.85 29.24 33.09
N VAL A 5 31.15 29.41 31.96
CA VAL A 5 30.72 28.44 30.95
C VAL A 5 31.91 27.62 30.44
N GLY A 6 31.73 26.30 30.40
CA GLY A 6 32.56 25.36 29.64
C GLY A 6 31.62 24.51 28.76
N ALA A 7 31.79 24.63 27.45
CA ALA A 7 31.19 23.74 26.47
C ALA A 7 31.98 22.43 26.42
N CYS A 8 31.30 21.29 26.48
CA CYS A 8 31.69 20.00 25.89
C CYS A 8 30.66 18.92 26.23
N GLY A 9 30.29 18.09 25.25
CA GLY A 9 29.80 16.73 25.51
C GLY A 9 28.42 16.39 24.96
N SER A 10 28.37 15.98 23.69
CA SER A 10 27.27 15.23 23.08
C SER A 10 26.95 13.93 23.84
N CYS A 11 25.66 13.58 23.92
CA CYS A 11 25.16 12.21 24.18
C CYS A 11 24.05 11.94 23.15
N ILE A 12 24.40 11.52 21.93
CA ILE A 12 24.53 10.12 21.47
C ILE A 12 23.19 9.38 21.56
N GLY A 13 22.51 9.36 20.41
CA GLY A 13 21.44 8.44 20.10
C GLY A 13 21.95 7.00 20.08
N TRP A 14 21.11 6.09 20.55
CA TRP A 14 21.38 4.67 20.52
C TRP A 14 21.29 4.16 19.08
N LEU A 15 22.43 4.18 18.39
CA LEU A 15 22.70 3.35 17.22
C LEU A 15 23.01 1.93 17.71
N LEU A 16 22.12 0.99 17.42
CA LEU A 16 22.47 -0.42 17.39
C LEU A 16 23.49 -0.61 16.25
N ALA A 17 24.77 -0.56 16.59
CA ALA A 17 25.85 -0.99 15.71
C ALA A 17 25.85 -2.52 15.65
N ALA A 18 24.99 -3.09 14.79
CA ALA A 18 25.40 -4.29 14.09
C ALA A 18 26.49 -3.86 13.11
N SER A 19 27.64 -4.51 13.14
CA SER A 19 28.73 -4.29 12.19
C SER A 19 28.26 -4.72 10.80
N ILE A 20 27.55 -3.83 10.11
CA ILE A 20 27.34 -3.92 8.68
C ILE A 20 28.74 -3.71 8.07
N PRO A 21 29.25 -4.60 7.19
CA PRO A 21 30.49 -4.31 6.50
C PRO A 21 30.30 -2.98 5.76
N ALA A 22 31.08 -1.99 6.14
CA ALA A 22 31.21 -0.78 5.36
C ALA A 22 31.71 -1.21 3.98
N TRP A 23 30.91 -1.00 2.93
CA TRP A 23 31.44 -0.98 1.58
C TRP A 23 32.35 0.24 1.47
N ALA A 24 33.60 0.07 1.90
CA ALA A 24 34.69 0.91 1.45
C ALA A 24 34.78 0.67 -0.05
N GLY A 25 34.58 1.73 -0.83
CA GLY A 25 34.80 1.71 -2.27
C GLY A 25 36.23 1.26 -2.53
N ASP A 26 36.35 0.07 -3.10
CA ASP A 26 37.55 -0.32 -3.82
C ASP A 26 37.38 0.14 -5.26
N ASP A 27 38.41 0.81 -5.77
CA ASP A 27 38.43 1.42 -7.09
C ASP A 27 38.17 0.35 -8.18
N GLY A 28 37.02 0.45 -8.85
CA GLY A 28 36.75 -0.19 -10.14
C GLY A 28 36.75 -1.72 -10.15
N SER A 29 35.66 -2.36 -9.69
CA SER A 29 35.40 -3.77 -10.07
C SER A 29 35.00 -3.85 -11.55
N SER A 30 36.03 -3.95 -12.39
CA SER A 30 35.98 -4.11 -13.85
C SER A 30 35.69 -5.57 -14.30
N GLY A 31 34.94 -6.31 -13.48
CA GLY A 31 34.48 -7.66 -13.81
C GLY A 31 33.24 -7.64 -14.70
N PRO A 32 33.01 -8.67 -15.53
CA PRO A 32 31.75 -8.85 -16.25
C PRO A 32 30.53 -8.70 -15.33
N ILE A 33 29.45 -8.10 -15.83
CA ILE A 33 28.21 -7.88 -15.06
C ILE A 33 27.69 -9.16 -14.39
N ALA A 34 27.88 -10.32 -15.01
CA ALA A 34 27.50 -11.61 -14.45
C ALA A 34 28.22 -11.96 -13.15
N ASP A 35 29.50 -11.64 -13.03
CA ASP A 35 30.28 -11.93 -11.82
C ASP A 35 29.80 -11.07 -10.66
N ARG A 36 29.54 -9.77 -10.92
CA ARG A 36 28.99 -8.84 -9.92
C ARG A 36 27.60 -9.28 -9.45
N VAL A 37 26.74 -9.74 -10.37
CA VAL A 37 25.41 -10.26 -9.99
C VAL A 37 25.54 -11.57 -9.21
N ALA A 38 26.47 -12.46 -9.58
CA ALA A 38 26.73 -13.69 -8.84
C ALA A 38 27.18 -13.41 -7.39
N GLU A 39 28.05 -12.43 -7.19
CA GLU A 39 28.48 -11.98 -5.86
C GLU A 39 27.31 -11.46 -5.02
N ILE A 40 26.41 -10.66 -5.60
CA ILE A 40 25.23 -10.14 -4.92
C ILE A 40 24.28 -11.28 -4.51
N ILE A 41 23.99 -12.21 -5.43
CA ILE A 41 23.13 -13.37 -5.17
C ILE A 41 23.72 -14.27 -4.08
N ALA A 42 25.05 -14.42 -4.05
CA ALA A 42 25.77 -15.23 -3.07
C ALA A 42 25.96 -14.55 -1.70
N THR A 43 25.29 -13.42 -1.44
CA THR A 43 25.41 -12.70 -0.16
C THR A 43 25.03 -13.60 1.02
N PRO A 44 25.85 -13.69 2.08
CA PRO A 44 25.53 -14.46 3.27
C PRO A 44 24.19 -14.08 3.90
N GLY A 45 23.40 -15.07 4.31
CA GLY A 45 22.03 -14.92 4.81
C GLY A 45 20.94 -15.00 3.73
N PHE A 46 21.31 -15.11 2.46
CA PHE A 46 20.39 -15.26 1.31
C PHE A 46 20.58 -16.58 0.55
N GLU A 47 21.28 -17.55 1.14
CA GLU A 47 21.69 -18.81 0.49
C GLU A 47 20.49 -19.67 0.07
N ALA A 48 19.40 -19.62 0.83
CA ALA A 48 18.15 -20.32 0.51
C ALA A 48 17.24 -19.52 -0.44
N GLY A 49 17.63 -18.28 -0.79
CA GLY A 49 16.83 -17.39 -1.61
C GLY A 49 16.65 -17.93 -3.02
N HIS A 50 15.41 -17.90 -3.52
CA HIS A 50 15.11 -18.11 -4.92
C HIS A 50 15.17 -16.76 -5.63
N TRP A 51 16.14 -16.60 -6.55
CA TRP A 51 16.43 -15.34 -7.23
C TRP A 51 15.92 -15.32 -8.65
N GLY A 52 15.36 -14.18 -9.07
CA GLY A 52 14.94 -13.92 -10.44
C GLY A 52 15.39 -12.53 -10.85
N VAL A 53 16.13 -12.42 -11.96
CA VAL A 53 16.67 -11.15 -12.44
C VAL A 53 16.47 -11.09 -13.95
N LEU A 54 15.90 -10.00 -14.43
CA LEU A 54 15.87 -9.69 -15.85
C LEU A 54 16.18 -8.21 -16.04
N VAL A 55 17.12 -7.92 -16.94
CA VAL A 55 17.46 -6.57 -17.40
C VAL A 55 17.51 -6.58 -18.91
N VAL A 56 16.77 -5.66 -19.52
CA VAL A 56 16.73 -5.48 -20.96
C VAL A 56 16.97 -4.02 -21.31
N ASP A 57 17.57 -3.78 -22.47
CA ASP A 57 17.52 -2.47 -23.10
C ASP A 57 16.05 -2.14 -23.42
N ARG A 58 15.57 -1.00 -22.92
CA ARG A 58 14.17 -0.59 -23.03
C ARG A 58 13.78 -0.42 -24.50
N SER A 59 14.67 0.19 -25.28
CA SER A 59 14.44 0.58 -26.67
C SER A 59 14.50 -0.62 -27.64
N SER A 60 15.59 -1.37 -27.63
CA SER A 60 15.82 -2.49 -28.55
C SER A 60 15.14 -3.78 -28.09
N GLY A 61 14.92 -3.93 -26.78
CA GLY A 61 14.48 -5.18 -26.17
C GLY A 61 15.58 -6.23 -26.04
N GLU A 62 16.84 -5.86 -26.30
CA GLU A 62 17.99 -6.73 -26.10
C GLU A 62 18.09 -7.14 -24.63
N VAL A 63 18.22 -8.44 -24.37
CA VAL A 63 18.46 -8.95 -23.02
C VAL A 63 19.93 -8.75 -22.66
N LEU A 64 20.18 -7.88 -21.67
CA LEU A 64 21.52 -7.61 -21.17
C LEU A 64 21.93 -8.62 -20.10
N PHE A 65 20.96 -9.05 -19.29
CA PHE A 65 21.17 -10.06 -18.27
C PHE A 65 19.86 -10.78 -17.93
N GLU A 66 19.94 -12.10 -17.74
CA GLU A 66 18.82 -12.89 -17.24
C GLU A 66 19.28 -14.01 -16.30
N HIS A 67 18.50 -14.21 -15.24
CA HIS A 67 18.65 -15.31 -14.29
C HIS A 67 17.25 -15.76 -13.87
N GLU A 68 16.88 -17.00 -14.19
CA GLU A 68 15.56 -17.60 -13.91
C GLU A 68 14.38 -16.70 -14.36
N ALA A 69 14.56 -15.95 -15.46
CA ALA A 69 13.65 -14.89 -15.89
C ALA A 69 12.24 -15.36 -16.29
N ASP A 70 12.08 -16.65 -16.57
CA ASP A 70 10.81 -17.30 -16.92
C ASP A 70 10.19 -18.08 -15.74
N ARG A 71 10.85 -18.13 -14.58
CA ARG A 71 10.29 -18.76 -13.38
C ARG A 71 9.25 -17.88 -12.73
N LEU A 72 8.32 -18.52 -12.03
CA LEU A 72 7.29 -17.84 -11.26
C LEU A 72 7.79 -17.48 -9.86
N PHE A 73 7.54 -16.24 -9.47
CA PHE A 73 7.86 -15.68 -8.16
C PHE A 73 6.60 -15.08 -7.55
N ILE A 74 6.43 -15.27 -6.24
CA ILE A 74 5.55 -14.40 -5.43
C ILE A 74 6.03 -12.96 -5.66
N PRO A 75 5.16 -12.03 -6.12
CA PRO A 75 5.59 -10.70 -6.48
C PRO A 75 5.54 -9.66 -5.37
N ALA A 76 4.75 -9.91 -4.32
CA ALA A 76 4.30 -8.86 -3.40
C ALA A 76 3.72 -7.65 -4.18
N GLU A 77 3.88 -6.42 -3.70
CA GLU A 77 3.29 -5.23 -4.32
C GLU A 77 3.74 -4.95 -5.78
N VAL A 78 4.80 -5.58 -6.31
CA VAL A 78 5.12 -5.52 -7.76
C VAL A 78 3.96 -6.06 -8.61
N ALA A 79 3.09 -6.92 -8.08
CA ALA A 79 1.85 -7.33 -8.75
C ALA A 79 0.93 -6.14 -9.08
N GLN A 80 0.98 -5.04 -8.31
CA GLN A 80 0.11 -3.87 -8.50
C GLN A 80 0.38 -3.14 -9.81
N LEU A 81 1.53 -3.38 -10.46
CA LEU A 81 1.81 -2.87 -11.80
C LEU A 81 0.76 -3.34 -12.81
N PHE A 82 0.31 -4.59 -12.71
CA PHE A 82 -0.63 -5.22 -13.65
C PHE A 82 -2.04 -4.60 -13.61
N PRO A 83 -2.73 -4.52 -12.46
CA PRO A 83 -4.02 -3.86 -12.37
C PRO A 83 -3.91 -2.35 -12.61
N ALA A 84 -2.81 -1.69 -12.21
CA ALA A 84 -2.60 -0.26 -12.49
C ALA A 84 -2.53 0.02 -14.00
N ALA A 85 -1.69 -0.71 -14.74
CA ALA A 85 -1.61 -0.63 -16.18
C ALA A 85 -2.95 -0.96 -16.86
N SER A 86 -3.62 -2.01 -16.38
CA SER A 86 -4.91 -2.45 -16.93
C SER A 86 -6.02 -1.42 -16.72
N ALA A 87 -6.07 -0.76 -15.55
CA ALA A 87 -7.01 0.31 -15.28
C ALA A 87 -6.75 1.54 -16.15
N LEU A 88 -5.48 1.92 -16.35
CA LEU A 88 -5.13 3.02 -17.25
C LEU A 88 -5.50 2.73 -18.71
N GLU A 89 -5.30 1.50 -19.18
CA GLU A 89 -5.65 1.07 -20.54
C GLU A 89 -7.18 1.00 -20.75
N ALA A 90 -7.92 0.52 -19.76
CA ALA A 90 -9.37 0.31 -19.88
C ALA A 90 -10.20 1.58 -19.61
N LEU A 91 -9.82 2.36 -18.59
CA LEU A 91 -10.62 3.51 -18.12
C LEU A 91 -10.05 4.85 -18.62
N GLY A 92 -8.74 4.92 -18.85
CA GLY A 92 -8.03 6.13 -19.26
C GLY A 92 -7.49 6.97 -18.09
N VAL A 93 -6.39 7.68 -18.34
CA VAL A 93 -5.68 8.49 -17.32
C VAL A 93 -6.50 9.63 -16.71
N ASP A 94 -7.50 10.12 -17.44
CA ASP A 94 -8.39 11.21 -17.05
C ASP A 94 -9.74 10.73 -16.50
N HIS A 95 -9.94 9.40 -16.37
CA HIS A 95 -11.15 8.87 -15.75
C HIS A 95 -11.34 9.45 -14.35
N ARG A 96 -12.58 9.84 -14.03
CA ARG A 96 -12.96 10.37 -12.72
C ARG A 96 -14.21 9.66 -12.25
N PHE A 97 -14.20 9.26 -10.99
CA PHE A 97 -15.37 8.73 -10.32
C PHE A 97 -16.35 9.88 -10.08
N GLN A 98 -17.62 9.65 -10.41
CA GLN A 98 -18.70 10.59 -10.17
C GLN A 98 -19.65 9.95 -9.17
N THR A 99 -19.63 10.40 -7.91
CA THR A 99 -20.44 9.84 -6.82
C THR A 99 -21.68 10.71 -6.65
N PRO A 100 -22.86 10.33 -7.19
CA PRO A 100 -24.05 11.15 -7.11
C PRO A 100 -24.83 10.92 -5.81
N VAL A 101 -25.61 11.92 -5.43
CA VAL A 101 -26.72 11.79 -4.48
C VAL A 101 -28.01 12.08 -5.23
N HIS A 102 -28.95 11.14 -5.17
CA HIS A 102 -30.29 11.27 -5.73
C HIS A 102 -31.33 11.49 -4.64
N ARG A 103 -32.44 12.13 -4.98
CA ARG A 103 -33.62 12.18 -4.11
C ARG A 103 -34.71 11.23 -4.60
N ARG A 104 -35.41 10.58 -3.67
CA ARG A 104 -36.68 9.88 -3.91
C ARG A 104 -37.76 10.57 -3.09
N GLY A 105 -38.75 11.16 -3.75
CA GLY A 105 -39.75 12.03 -3.10
C GLY A 105 -39.55 13.49 -3.50
N GLU A 106 -40.48 14.37 -3.10
CA GLU A 106 -40.55 15.76 -3.58
C GLU A 106 -40.04 16.77 -2.55
N VAL A 107 -39.46 17.87 -3.04
CA VAL A 107 -39.00 18.98 -2.20
C VAL A 107 -40.12 20.02 -2.12
N GLY A 108 -40.69 20.20 -0.93
CA GLY A 108 -41.74 21.17 -0.68
C GLY A 108 -41.24 22.63 -0.69
N PRO A 109 -42.14 23.63 -0.67
CA PRO A 109 -41.78 25.06 -0.75
C PRO A 109 -40.84 25.55 0.37
N GLY A 110 -40.82 24.87 1.51
CA GLY A 110 -39.94 25.16 2.65
C GLY A 110 -38.60 24.42 2.64
N GLY A 111 -38.25 23.74 1.54
CA GLY A 111 -37.00 22.98 1.39
C GLY A 111 -36.98 21.62 2.10
N THR A 112 -38.11 21.16 2.65
CA THR A 112 -38.22 19.80 3.18
C THR A 112 -38.40 18.81 2.03
N LEU A 113 -37.48 17.85 1.91
CA LEU A 113 -37.65 16.65 1.10
C LEU A 113 -38.55 15.67 1.85
N ASP A 114 -39.74 15.43 1.31
CA ASP A 114 -40.63 14.36 1.77
C ASP A 114 -40.23 13.04 1.11
N GLY A 115 -39.20 12.40 1.68
CA GLY A 115 -38.61 11.18 1.16
C GLY A 115 -37.13 11.04 1.46
N ASP A 116 -36.44 10.25 0.65
CA ASP A 116 -35.10 9.72 0.94
C ASP A 116 -34.00 10.39 0.09
N LEU A 117 -32.80 10.48 0.65
CA LEU A 117 -31.57 10.72 -0.09
C LEU A 117 -30.84 9.39 -0.32
N ILE A 118 -30.33 9.19 -1.53
CA ILE A 118 -29.60 7.99 -1.94
C ILE A 118 -28.21 8.40 -2.41
N LEU A 119 -27.18 8.10 -1.61
CA LEU A 119 -25.77 8.23 -1.96
C LEU A 119 -25.33 6.97 -2.72
N VAL A 120 -24.95 7.11 -3.99
CA VAL A 120 -24.56 5.97 -4.82
C VAL A 120 -23.05 5.77 -4.74
N ALA A 121 -22.63 4.63 -4.22
CA ALA A 121 -21.24 4.28 -4.11
C ALA A 121 -20.72 3.76 -5.46
N VAL A 122 -19.87 4.56 -6.11
CA VAL A 122 -19.33 4.27 -7.45
C VAL A 122 -17.92 3.66 -7.42
N GLY A 123 -17.46 3.21 -6.24
CA GLY A 123 -16.14 2.59 -6.09
C GLY A 123 -14.98 3.58 -6.06
N ASP A 124 -15.21 4.87 -5.78
CA ASP A 124 -14.11 5.82 -5.48
C ASP A 124 -13.47 5.41 -4.14
N PRO A 125 -12.23 4.90 -4.13
CA PRO A 125 -11.61 4.39 -2.91
C PRO A 125 -11.12 5.50 -1.97
N SER A 126 -11.21 6.77 -2.36
CA SER A 126 -10.83 7.92 -1.52
C SER A 126 -12.03 8.73 -1.02
N LEU A 127 -13.11 8.81 -1.82
CA LEU A 127 -14.23 9.74 -1.66
C LEU A 127 -13.80 11.13 -1.15
N GLY A 128 -12.75 11.69 -1.76
CA GLY A 128 -12.20 12.99 -1.40
C GLY A 128 -11.35 13.05 -0.12
N GLY A 129 -11.37 12.01 0.71
CA GLY A 129 -10.65 11.93 1.99
C GLY A 129 -9.13 12.05 1.91
N ARG A 130 -8.57 12.05 0.70
CA ARG A 130 -7.14 12.23 0.40
C ARG A 130 -6.87 13.37 -0.57
N THR A 131 -7.87 14.13 -0.98
CA THR A 131 -7.71 15.16 -2.01
C THR A 131 -7.09 16.42 -1.41
N SER A 132 -5.96 16.84 -1.96
CA SER A 132 -5.29 18.09 -1.63
C SER A 132 -6.19 19.28 -1.97
N PRO A 133 -6.52 20.17 -1.01
CA PRO A 133 -7.27 21.38 -1.30
C PRO A 133 -6.45 22.40 -2.10
N LYS A 134 -5.12 22.21 -2.22
CA LYS A 134 -4.23 23.15 -2.91
C LYS A 134 -4.24 22.96 -4.42
N ASP A 135 -4.26 21.71 -4.88
CA ASP A 135 -4.06 21.37 -6.29
C ASP A 135 -4.90 20.19 -6.78
N GLY A 136 -5.73 19.58 -5.92
CA GLY A 136 -6.58 18.45 -6.26
C GLY A 136 -5.85 17.12 -6.48
N SER A 137 -4.56 17.05 -6.15
CA SER A 137 -3.79 15.80 -6.16
C SER A 137 -4.20 14.88 -4.99
N LEU A 138 -3.90 13.58 -5.08
CA LEU A 138 -4.06 12.68 -3.94
C LEU A 138 -2.86 12.73 -3.00
N LEU A 139 -3.10 12.99 -1.72
CA LEU A 139 -2.10 13.00 -0.66
C LEU A 139 -1.89 11.57 -0.12
N TYR A 140 -0.65 11.29 0.27
CA TYR A 140 -0.24 10.03 0.90
C TYR A 140 0.96 10.25 1.82
N ARG A 141 1.28 9.25 2.64
CA ARG A 141 2.52 9.16 3.41
C ARG A 141 3.31 7.92 3.01
N ASP A 142 4.63 7.98 3.13
CA ASP A 142 5.50 6.81 2.87
C ASP A 142 5.13 5.63 3.79
N VAL A 143 4.76 5.92 5.05
CA VAL A 143 4.11 4.96 5.95
C VAL A 143 2.71 5.48 6.28
N ASP A 144 1.76 5.00 5.50
CA ASP A 144 0.35 5.42 5.53
C ASP A 144 -0.41 4.83 6.72
N HIS A 145 -1.54 5.42 7.11
CA HIS A 145 -2.34 4.96 8.26
C HIS A 145 -2.82 3.50 8.11
N THR A 146 -3.00 3.01 6.88
CA THR A 146 -3.32 1.63 6.56
C THR A 146 -2.24 0.64 7.01
N ARG A 147 -1.02 1.14 7.28
CA ARG A 147 0.13 0.38 7.80
C ARG A 147 0.31 0.53 9.32
N ALA A 148 -0.53 1.30 10.02
CA ALA A 148 -0.33 1.64 11.44
C ALA A 148 -0.36 0.45 12.41
N GLY A 149 -0.91 -0.70 12.01
CA GLY A 149 -0.89 -1.94 12.78
C GLY A 149 0.33 -2.84 12.49
N SER A 150 1.03 -2.64 11.37
CA SER A 150 2.09 -3.55 10.88
C SER A 150 3.46 -2.89 10.78
N THR A 151 3.51 -1.55 10.69
CA THR A 151 4.73 -0.77 10.45
C THR A 151 4.82 0.39 11.45
N GLN A 152 6.01 0.60 12.02
CA GLN A 152 6.26 1.74 12.89
C GLN A 152 6.32 3.04 12.10
N GLY A 153 5.97 4.17 12.74
CA GLY A 153 6.06 5.50 12.11
C GLY A 153 4.90 5.85 11.18
N ALA A 154 3.84 5.03 11.14
CA ALA A 154 2.63 5.38 10.40
C ALA A 154 2.07 6.73 10.85
N ALA A 155 1.69 7.55 9.89
CA ALA A 155 1.19 8.89 10.10
C ALA A 155 -0.10 9.12 9.32
N LEU A 156 -0.90 10.08 9.78
CA LEU A 156 -2.07 10.52 9.04
C LEU A 156 -1.66 11.24 7.76
N VAL A 157 -2.48 11.02 6.73
CA VAL A 157 -2.51 11.89 5.56
C VAL A 157 -3.09 13.24 6.00
N GLU A 158 -2.43 14.34 5.65
CA GLU A 158 -2.89 15.71 5.97
C GLU A 158 -4.04 16.15 5.04
N ALA A 159 -5.13 15.39 5.06
CA ALA A 159 -6.36 15.65 4.33
C ALA A 159 -7.56 15.57 5.28
N ASP A 160 -8.67 16.20 4.89
CA ASP A 160 -9.93 16.02 5.60
C ASP A 160 -10.58 14.70 5.13
N PRO A 161 -10.67 13.66 5.99
CA PRO A 161 -11.25 12.37 5.62
C PRO A 161 -12.72 12.46 5.22
N LEU A 162 -13.42 13.55 5.57
CA LEU A 162 -14.83 13.77 5.26
C LEU A 162 -15.05 14.68 4.05
N ALA A 163 -13.99 15.14 3.37
CA ALA A 163 -14.08 16.19 2.35
C ALA A 163 -15.11 15.90 1.24
N GLY A 164 -15.21 14.65 0.75
CA GLY A 164 -16.19 14.28 -0.27
C GLY A 164 -17.63 14.25 0.26
N LEU A 165 -17.84 13.71 1.46
CA LEU A 165 -19.18 13.73 2.10
C LEU A 165 -19.63 15.14 2.45
N ASP A 166 -18.70 15.97 2.91
CA ASP A 166 -18.94 17.37 3.19
C ASP A 166 -19.29 18.16 1.93
N HIS A 167 -18.58 17.89 0.82
CA HIS A 167 -18.92 18.42 -0.50
C HIS A 167 -20.34 18.07 -0.92
N LEU A 168 -20.70 16.80 -0.83
CA LEU A 168 -22.04 16.32 -1.14
C LEU A 168 -23.11 16.99 -0.26
N ALA A 169 -22.84 17.16 1.04
CA ALA A 169 -23.76 17.81 1.96
C ALA A 169 -23.99 19.29 1.62
N ARG A 170 -22.93 20.02 1.20
CA ARG A 170 -23.05 21.40 0.71
C ARG A 170 -23.89 21.47 -0.56
N GLU A 171 -23.70 20.56 -1.51
CA GLU A 171 -24.48 20.54 -2.74
C GLU A 171 -25.95 20.16 -2.52
N VAL A 172 -26.24 19.21 -1.62
CA VAL A 172 -27.63 18.90 -1.21
C VAL A 172 -28.31 20.17 -0.65
N LYS A 173 -27.61 20.92 0.20
CA LYS A 173 -28.12 22.20 0.73
C LYS A 173 -28.34 23.23 -0.39
N ALA A 174 -27.39 23.33 -1.31
CA ALA A 174 -27.46 24.26 -2.46
C ALA A 174 -28.58 23.90 -3.44
N ALA A 175 -28.97 22.62 -3.52
CA ALA A 175 -30.13 22.15 -4.29
C ALA A 175 -31.49 22.53 -3.65
N GLY A 176 -31.49 23.30 -2.55
CA GLY A 176 -32.69 23.80 -1.88
C GLY A 176 -33.25 22.87 -0.80
N ILE A 177 -32.54 21.78 -0.46
CA ILE A 177 -32.96 20.86 0.59
C ILE A 177 -32.45 21.37 1.94
N SER A 178 -33.36 21.75 2.83
CA SER A 178 -33.09 22.18 4.20
C SER A 178 -33.55 21.19 5.26
N ALA A 179 -34.38 20.22 4.89
CA ALA A 179 -34.76 19.10 5.76
C ALA A 179 -35.02 17.83 4.95
N VAL A 180 -34.81 16.65 5.56
CA VAL A 180 -35.09 15.33 4.99
C VAL A 180 -35.91 14.55 6.02
N SER A 181 -37.16 14.22 5.68
CA SER A 181 -38.08 13.47 6.57
C SER A 181 -37.96 11.95 6.43
N GLY A 182 -37.41 11.47 5.31
CA GLY A 182 -37.14 10.06 5.08
C GLY A 182 -35.73 9.66 5.51
N GLU A 183 -35.21 8.62 4.85
CA GLU A 183 -33.90 8.05 5.13
C GLU A 183 -32.77 8.68 4.32
N VAL A 184 -31.56 8.48 4.83
CA VAL A 184 -30.34 8.56 4.04
C VAL A 184 -29.87 7.14 3.80
N ILE A 185 -29.68 6.77 2.53
CA ILE A 185 -29.36 5.41 2.10
C ILE A 185 -28.08 5.43 1.28
N VAL A 186 -27.17 4.50 1.55
CA VAL A 186 -25.99 4.25 0.71
C VAL A 186 -26.30 3.09 -0.22
N ASP A 187 -26.29 3.33 -1.53
CA ASP A 187 -26.36 2.29 -2.56
C ASP A 187 -24.94 1.76 -2.83
N ASP A 188 -24.57 0.71 -2.11
CA ASP A 188 -23.28 0.02 -2.21
C ASP A 188 -23.36 -1.26 -3.06
N ARG A 189 -24.31 -1.32 -4.00
CA ARG A 189 -24.53 -2.50 -4.84
C ARG A 189 -23.63 -2.57 -6.07
N LEU A 190 -22.59 -1.75 -6.22
CA LEU A 190 -21.76 -1.73 -7.43
C LEU A 190 -21.07 -3.07 -7.70
N PHE A 191 -20.41 -3.61 -6.67
CA PHE A 191 -19.70 -4.89 -6.73
C PHE A 191 -19.75 -5.58 -5.37
N GLU A 192 -19.39 -6.86 -5.33
CA GLU A 192 -19.44 -7.69 -4.14
C GLU A 192 -18.30 -7.35 -3.15
N PRO A 193 -18.60 -7.30 -1.84
CA PRO A 193 -17.56 -7.17 -0.82
C PRO A 193 -16.51 -8.28 -0.95
N THR A 194 -15.24 -7.90 -1.08
CA THR A 194 -14.16 -8.83 -1.43
C THR A 194 -13.07 -8.80 -0.36
N PRO A 195 -12.74 -9.93 0.30
CA PRO A 195 -11.65 -9.99 1.26
C PRO A 195 -10.28 -9.71 0.62
N VAL A 196 -9.35 -9.14 1.39
CA VAL A 196 -7.95 -8.94 1.00
C VAL A 196 -7.06 -9.52 2.10
N GLU A 197 -6.33 -10.58 1.77
CA GLU A 197 -5.45 -11.23 2.73
C GLU A 197 -4.29 -10.29 3.10
N GLY A 198 -3.96 -10.18 4.39
CA GLY A 198 -2.77 -9.45 4.84
C GLY A 198 -2.81 -7.93 4.69
N ALA A 199 -3.96 -7.35 4.31
CA ALA A 199 -4.16 -5.90 4.20
C ALA A 199 -5.10 -5.36 5.28
N VAL A 200 -5.00 -4.05 5.54
CA VAL A 200 -5.93 -3.29 6.38
C VAL A 200 -6.44 -2.10 5.55
N PRO A 201 -7.76 -1.94 5.36
CA PRO A 201 -8.83 -2.85 5.79
C PRO A 201 -8.76 -4.22 5.13
N SER A 202 -9.31 -5.24 5.80
CA SER A 202 -9.32 -6.64 5.37
C SER A 202 -10.32 -6.95 4.25
N ARG A 203 -11.09 -5.95 3.80
CA ARG A 203 -12.13 -6.10 2.78
C ARG A 203 -12.31 -4.84 1.95
N ILE A 204 -12.52 -5.02 0.65
CA ILE A 204 -12.89 -3.97 -0.31
C ILE A 204 -14.40 -3.96 -0.50
N VAL A 205 -14.98 -2.77 -0.50
CA VAL A 205 -16.41 -2.53 -0.72
C VAL A 205 -16.58 -1.27 -1.61
N PRO A 206 -17.75 -1.05 -2.24
CA PRO A 206 -17.94 0.09 -3.15
C PRO A 206 -17.88 1.48 -2.51
N ILE A 207 -18.06 1.58 -1.19
CA ILE A 207 -18.00 2.84 -0.44
C ILE A 207 -16.79 2.85 0.49
N ALA A 208 -15.97 3.89 0.38
CA ALA A 208 -14.81 4.08 1.23
C ALA A 208 -14.79 5.50 1.80
N VAL A 209 -14.86 5.62 3.13
CA VAL A 209 -14.65 6.89 3.84
C VAL A 209 -13.47 6.67 4.77
N ASN A 210 -12.42 7.49 4.63
CA ASN A 210 -11.14 7.30 5.34
C ASN A 210 -10.58 5.87 5.20
N ASP A 211 -10.64 5.31 3.98
CA ASP A 211 -10.21 3.94 3.69
C ASP A 211 -10.96 2.87 4.52
N ASN A 212 -12.15 3.20 5.04
CA ASN A 212 -12.95 2.40 5.98
C ASN A 212 -12.26 2.12 7.31
N LEU A 213 -11.43 3.07 7.74
CA LEU A 213 -10.71 3.05 9.00
C LEU A 213 -11.13 4.24 9.87
N VAL A 214 -11.12 4.02 11.18
CA VAL A 214 -11.07 5.08 12.17
C VAL A 214 -9.65 5.13 12.71
N ASP A 215 -8.95 6.23 12.45
CA ASP A 215 -7.64 6.46 13.02
C ASP A 215 -7.76 6.78 14.50
N VAL A 216 -6.81 6.28 15.29
CA VAL A 216 -6.67 6.49 16.73
C VAL A 216 -5.30 7.13 16.95
N VAL A 217 -5.31 8.44 17.22
CA VAL A 217 -4.09 9.23 17.48
C VAL A 217 -3.87 9.33 18.97
N VAL A 218 -2.80 8.71 19.46
CA VAL A 218 -2.42 8.71 20.89
C VAL A 218 -1.24 9.65 21.12
N THR A 219 -1.42 10.63 22.00
CA THR A 219 -0.41 11.63 22.35
C THR A 219 -0.11 11.55 23.85
N PRO A 220 1.17 11.50 24.29
CA PRO A 220 1.47 11.44 25.71
C PRO A 220 1.05 12.73 26.43
N ALA A 221 0.72 12.61 27.71
CA ALA A 221 0.57 13.75 28.60
C ALA A 221 1.94 14.39 28.91
N ALA A 222 1.92 15.57 29.54
CA ALA A 222 3.13 16.28 29.94
C ALA A 222 3.88 15.60 31.09
N GLU A 223 3.21 14.79 31.91
CA GLU A 223 3.77 14.15 33.10
C GLU A 223 3.48 12.64 33.10
N PRO A 224 4.44 11.80 33.56
CA PRO A 224 4.19 10.38 33.80
C PRO A 224 3.06 10.12 34.81
N GLY A 225 2.36 8.98 34.66
CA GLY A 225 1.22 8.57 35.47
C GLY A 225 -0.10 9.25 35.10
N LYS A 226 -0.10 10.18 34.13
CA LYS A 226 -1.31 10.83 33.61
C LYS A 226 -1.86 10.07 32.38
N PRO A 227 -3.18 10.06 32.18
CA PRO A 227 -3.77 9.44 30.99
C PRO A 227 -3.30 10.16 29.72
N ALA A 228 -2.96 9.40 28.69
CA ALA A 228 -2.61 9.93 27.38
C ALA A 228 -3.84 10.50 26.66
N GLY A 229 -3.64 11.51 25.83
CA GLY A 229 -4.68 12.04 24.93
C GLY A 229 -4.96 11.05 23.81
N VAL A 230 -6.24 10.78 23.55
CA VAL A 230 -6.68 9.92 22.45
C VAL A 230 -7.73 10.66 21.64
N VAL A 231 -7.46 10.83 20.35
CA VAL A 231 -8.36 11.45 19.37
C VAL A 231 -8.63 10.45 18.27
N THR A 232 -9.87 10.46 17.77
CA THR A 232 -10.28 9.62 16.64
C THR A 232 -10.54 10.44 15.39
N VAL A 233 -10.18 9.91 14.23
CA VAL A 233 -10.34 10.57 12.92
C VAL A 233 -10.93 9.58 11.90
N PRO A 234 -12.03 9.93 11.20
CA PRO A 234 -12.89 11.08 11.46
C PRO A 234 -13.59 10.97 12.83
N PRO A 235 -13.84 12.07 13.55
CA PRO A 235 -14.70 12.02 14.74
C PRO A 235 -16.15 11.74 14.35
N SER A 236 -16.83 10.86 15.07
CA SER A 236 -18.23 10.52 14.80
C SER A 236 -18.93 9.97 16.04
N ASP A 237 -20.26 10.16 16.11
CA ASP A 237 -21.11 9.52 17.13
C ASP A 237 -21.40 8.06 16.78
N PHE A 238 -21.05 7.61 15.57
CA PHE A 238 -21.30 6.25 15.07
C PHE A 238 -20.69 5.15 15.95
N TYR A 239 -19.55 5.41 16.58
CA TYR A 239 -18.81 4.46 17.40
C TYR A 239 -18.52 5.02 18.79
N ALA A 240 -18.25 4.14 19.75
CA ALA A 240 -17.74 4.52 21.07
C ALA A 240 -16.32 3.98 21.28
N ALA A 241 -15.41 4.88 21.69
CA ALA A 241 -14.02 4.57 21.98
C ALA A 241 -13.73 4.81 23.48
N GLU A 242 -13.32 3.77 24.21
CA GLU A 242 -12.84 3.91 25.59
C GLU A 242 -11.32 3.94 25.63
N SER A 243 -10.71 4.96 26.26
CA SER A 243 -9.26 5.06 26.38
C SER A 243 -8.77 4.70 27.78
N ARG A 244 -7.77 3.81 27.83
CA ARG A 244 -7.01 3.40 29.01
C ARG A 244 -5.52 3.34 28.66
N VAL A 245 -4.98 4.47 28.24
CA VAL A 245 -3.56 4.61 27.91
C VAL A 245 -2.87 5.48 28.96
N GLU A 246 -1.81 4.96 29.56
CA GLU A 246 -1.00 5.69 30.55
C GLU A 246 0.21 6.35 29.89
N THR A 247 0.52 7.58 30.31
CA THR A 247 1.80 8.21 29.98
C THR A 247 2.87 7.70 30.94
N VAL A 248 3.91 7.06 30.43
CA VAL A 248 5.01 6.49 31.26
C VAL A 248 6.27 7.35 31.20
N PRO A 249 7.24 7.17 32.12
CA PRO A 249 8.53 7.84 32.01
C PRO A 249 9.28 7.52 30.70
N GLU A 250 10.24 8.37 30.33
CA GLU A 250 11.14 8.13 29.20
C GLU A 250 11.90 6.79 29.32
N GLY A 251 12.32 6.24 28.19
CA GLY A 251 13.12 5.00 28.13
C GLY A 251 12.31 3.70 28.03
N GLN A 252 10.97 3.77 28.16
CA GLN A 252 10.09 2.64 27.84
C GLN A 252 9.62 2.71 26.37
N PRO A 253 9.33 1.59 25.69
CA PRO A 253 8.73 1.65 24.35
C PRO A 253 7.22 1.94 24.44
N PRO A 254 6.64 2.67 23.45
CA PRO A 254 5.19 2.78 23.33
C PRO A 254 4.58 1.41 23.01
N ARG A 255 3.46 1.10 23.66
CA ARG A 255 2.65 -0.09 23.39
C ARG A 255 1.20 0.32 23.39
N ILE A 256 0.63 0.47 22.21
CA ILE A 256 -0.76 0.89 22.02
C ILE A 256 -1.49 -0.24 21.28
N GLU A 257 -2.57 -0.70 21.89
CA GLU A 257 -3.48 -1.70 21.34
C GLU A 257 -4.86 -1.09 21.14
N VAL A 258 -5.48 -1.36 19.99
CA VAL A 258 -6.88 -1.05 19.71
C VAL A 258 -7.63 -2.36 19.68
N VAL A 259 -8.53 -2.55 20.65
CA VAL A 259 -9.23 -3.81 20.89
C VAL A 259 -10.71 -3.62 20.60
N ARG A 260 -11.27 -4.46 19.74
CA ARG A 260 -12.71 -4.47 19.49
C ARG A 260 -13.44 -5.05 20.71
N GLU A 261 -14.43 -4.32 21.22
CA GLU A 261 -15.25 -4.69 22.38
C GLU A 261 -16.68 -5.09 21.98
N GLY A 262 -17.08 -4.78 20.76
CA GLY A 262 -18.37 -5.13 20.17
C GLY A 262 -18.65 -4.29 18.93
N THR A 263 -19.84 -4.43 18.37
CA THR A 263 -20.28 -3.65 17.21
C THR A 263 -20.14 -2.15 17.47
N ARG A 264 -19.35 -1.47 16.65
CA ARG A 264 -19.10 -0.01 16.75
C ARG A 264 -18.51 0.41 18.11
N ARG A 265 -17.83 -0.50 18.81
CA ARG A 265 -17.20 -0.20 20.11
C ARG A 265 -15.81 -0.79 20.18
N PHE A 266 -14.85 0.04 20.59
CA PHE A 266 -13.48 -0.40 20.81
C PHE A 266 -12.86 0.29 22.01
N SER A 267 -11.81 -0.32 22.56
CA SER A 267 -10.97 0.28 23.59
C SER A 267 -9.55 0.49 23.07
N VAL A 268 -8.90 1.52 23.59
CA VAL A 268 -7.50 1.87 23.32
C VAL A 268 -6.73 1.67 24.61
N ARG A 269 -5.78 0.74 24.63
CA ARG A 269 -5.09 0.32 25.87
C ARG A 269 -3.58 0.40 25.70
N GLY A 270 -2.89 0.60 26.83
CA GLY A 270 -1.44 0.42 26.94
C GLY A 270 -0.73 1.66 27.47
N GLN A 271 0.44 1.97 26.91
CA GLN A 271 1.32 3.01 27.41
C GLN A 271 2.06 3.78 26.32
N ILE A 272 2.37 5.05 26.60
CA ILE A 272 3.18 5.91 25.74
C ILE A 272 4.16 6.75 26.58
N PRO A 273 5.45 6.82 26.26
CA PRO A 273 6.40 7.62 27.04
C PRO A 273 6.16 9.13 26.90
N VAL A 274 6.40 9.88 27.97
CA VAL A 274 6.46 11.35 27.90
C VAL A 274 7.46 11.79 26.82
N GLY A 275 7.11 12.85 26.07
CA GLY A 275 7.93 13.36 24.97
C GLY A 275 7.95 12.50 23.69
N HIS A 276 7.31 11.32 23.68
CA HIS A 276 7.20 10.50 22.48
C HIS A 276 6.31 11.18 21.41
N PRO A 277 6.66 11.14 20.11
CA PRO A 277 5.77 11.59 19.04
C PRO A 277 4.39 10.89 19.09
N PRO A 278 3.32 11.51 18.56
CA PRO A 278 2.03 10.85 18.48
C PRO A 278 2.11 9.48 17.78
N VAL A 279 1.41 8.50 18.32
CA VAL A 279 1.32 7.16 17.75
C VAL A 279 -0.04 7.01 17.08
N VAL A 280 -0.04 6.64 15.80
CA VAL A 280 -1.26 6.28 15.07
C VAL A 280 -1.51 4.79 15.19
N ARG A 281 -2.76 4.43 15.47
CA ARG A 281 -3.35 3.10 15.29
C ARG A 281 -4.63 3.24 14.49
N VAL A 282 -5.17 2.12 14.02
CA VAL A 282 -6.42 2.11 13.27
C VAL A 282 -7.39 1.11 13.86
N TYR A 283 -8.67 1.46 13.77
CA TYR A 283 -9.79 0.57 13.98
C TYR A 283 -10.48 0.34 12.63
N GLU A 284 -10.55 -0.93 12.21
CA GLU A 284 -11.26 -1.29 10.98
C GLU A 284 -12.77 -1.31 11.24
N VAL A 285 -13.50 -0.56 10.42
CA VAL A 285 -14.95 -0.42 10.47
C VAL A 285 -15.62 -1.71 9.98
N GLU A 286 -16.54 -2.27 10.78
CA GLU A 286 -17.19 -3.55 10.45
C GLU A 286 -18.21 -3.43 9.32
N GLN A 287 -18.95 -2.32 9.32
CA GLN A 287 -20.08 -2.03 8.43
C GLN A 287 -19.81 -0.70 7.69
N PRO A 288 -19.00 -0.71 6.60
CA PRO A 288 -18.67 0.51 5.85
C PRO A 288 -19.88 1.30 5.33
N GLY A 289 -20.95 0.61 4.90
CA GLY A 289 -22.18 1.27 4.45
C GLY A 289 -22.87 2.07 5.57
N ASP A 290 -22.99 1.48 6.76
CA ASP A 290 -23.54 2.16 7.94
C ASP A 290 -22.68 3.34 8.36
N PHE A 291 -21.35 3.18 8.33
CA PHE A 291 -20.40 4.22 8.67
C PHE A 291 -20.47 5.41 7.71
N ALA A 292 -20.45 5.15 6.40
CA ALA A 292 -20.59 6.19 5.39
C ALA A 292 -21.94 6.91 5.49
N ARG A 293 -23.02 6.18 5.76
CA ARG A 293 -24.36 6.74 6.01
C ARG A 293 -24.34 7.66 7.23
N ALA A 294 -23.81 7.19 8.36
CA ALA A 294 -23.74 7.96 9.60
C ALA A 294 -22.98 9.27 9.42
N LEU A 295 -21.78 9.19 8.83
CA LEU A 295 -20.95 10.36 8.54
C LEU A 295 -21.65 11.32 7.57
N PHE A 296 -22.37 10.82 6.56
CA PHE A 296 -23.08 11.69 5.64
C PHE A 296 -24.26 12.40 6.31
N VAL A 297 -25.00 11.73 7.19
CA VAL A 297 -26.05 12.35 8.02
C VAL A 297 -25.46 13.44 8.92
N GLU A 298 -24.31 13.18 9.53
CA GLU A 298 -23.58 14.15 10.35
C GLU A 298 -23.13 15.37 9.53
N GLN A 299 -22.58 15.16 8.33
CA GLN A 299 -22.19 16.25 7.42
C GLN A 299 -23.40 17.07 6.93
N LEU A 300 -24.52 16.42 6.59
CA LEU A 300 -25.77 17.11 6.25
C LEU A 300 -26.24 18.03 7.38
N ARG A 301 -26.24 17.53 8.63
CA ARG A 301 -26.59 18.31 9.82
C ARG A 301 -25.62 19.46 10.06
N ALA A 302 -24.32 19.23 9.92
CA ALA A 302 -23.28 20.26 10.04
C ALA A 302 -23.46 21.39 9.00
N ARG A 303 -24.04 21.08 7.82
CA ARG A 303 -24.39 22.05 6.77
C ARG A 303 -25.80 22.63 6.87
N GLY A 304 -26.48 22.42 8.00
CA GLY A 304 -27.79 23.00 8.27
C GLY A 304 -28.93 22.36 7.47
N VAL A 305 -28.79 21.08 7.10
CA VAL A 305 -29.88 20.23 6.63
C VAL A 305 -30.37 19.41 7.82
N ARG A 306 -31.62 19.62 8.25
CA ARG A 306 -32.22 18.75 9.28
C ARG A 306 -32.44 17.36 8.69
N VAL A 307 -31.99 16.31 9.38
CA VAL A 307 -32.21 14.92 8.95
C VAL A 307 -32.87 14.17 10.08
N ASP A 308 -34.08 13.68 9.85
CA ASP A 308 -34.88 12.99 10.85
C ASP A 308 -34.33 11.58 11.14
N ALA A 309 -33.73 10.93 10.14
CA ALA A 309 -33.05 9.64 10.29
C ALA A 309 -31.88 9.71 11.30
N SER A 310 -31.73 8.65 12.10
CA SER A 310 -30.64 8.55 13.08
C SER A 310 -29.32 8.14 12.42
N PRO A 311 -28.18 8.79 12.73
CA PRO A 311 -26.86 8.37 12.26
C PRO A 311 -26.47 6.98 12.81
N LEU A 312 -27.07 6.55 13.92
CA LEU A 312 -26.85 5.21 14.49
C LEU A 312 -27.69 4.10 13.83
N GLY A 313 -28.61 4.45 12.92
CA GLY A 313 -29.36 3.46 12.15
C GLY A 313 -28.45 2.61 11.25
N GLU A 314 -28.86 1.37 10.97
CA GLU A 314 -28.26 0.57 9.90
C GLU A 314 -28.56 1.19 8.52
N ASN A 315 -27.75 0.89 7.51
CA ASN A 315 -28.01 1.30 6.14
C ASN A 315 -29.23 0.54 5.56
N PRO A 316 -30.36 1.21 5.27
CA PRO A 316 -31.59 0.52 4.87
C PRO A 316 -31.59 0.24 3.36
N GLY A 317 -30.59 -0.53 2.89
CA GLY A 317 -30.39 -0.85 1.48
C GLY A 317 -31.52 -1.68 0.86
N ASP A 318 -32.29 -2.39 1.70
CA ASP A 318 -33.51 -3.12 1.32
C ASP A 318 -34.63 -2.21 0.80
N ARG A 319 -34.61 -0.92 1.19
CA ARG A 319 -35.54 0.11 0.69
C ARG A 319 -35.17 0.65 -0.69
N LEU A 320 -34.01 0.30 -1.25
CA LEU A 320 -33.59 0.82 -2.55
C LEU A 320 -34.46 0.23 -3.68
N PRO A 321 -34.87 1.04 -4.67
CA PRO A 321 -35.39 0.49 -5.90
C PRO A 321 -34.26 -0.18 -6.70
N SER A 322 -34.58 -0.81 -7.83
CA SER A 322 -33.54 -1.36 -8.73
C SER A 322 -32.54 -0.29 -9.16
N SER A 323 -31.28 -0.66 -9.41
CA SER A 323 -30.23 0.29 -9.80
C SER A 323 -30.58 1.14 -11.03
N PRO A 324 -31.23 0.61 -12.11
CA PRO A 324 -31.69 1.43 -13.22
C PRO A 324 -32.72 2.50 -12.82
N VAL A 325 -33.56 2.21 -11.82
CA VAL A 325 -34.52 3.19 -11.29
C VAL A 325 -33.79 4.26 -10.47
N VAL A 326 -32.82 3.88 -9.62
CA VAL A 326 -32.00 4.85 -8.86
C VAL A 326 -31.31 5.84 -9.81
N ALA A 327 -30.70 5.34 -10.89
CA ALA A 327 -29.99 6.17 -11.87
C ALA A 327 -30.89 7.22 -12.58
N GLN A 328 -32.21 7.01 -12.61
CA GLN A 328 -33.18 7.91 -13.23
C GLN A 328 -33.79 8.92 -12.23
N LEU A 329 -33.55 8.74 -10.92
CA LEU A 329 -34.05 9.67 -9.91
C LEU A 329 -33.38 11.05 -10.04
N PRO A 330 -34.05 12.14 -9.63
CA PRO A 330 -33.46 13.48 -9.66
C PRO A 330 -32.17 13.54 -8.84
N ARG A 331 -31.06 13.93 -9.48
CA ARG A 331 -29.76 14.14 -8.82
C ARG A 331 -29.74 15.50 -8.14
N VAL A 332 -29.30 15.54 -6.88
CA VAL A 332 -29.23 16.76 -6.05
C VAL A 332 -27.81 17.13 -5.63
N ALA A 333 -26.85 16.20 -5.71
CA ALA A 333 -25.43 16.47 -5.52
C ALA A 333 -24.58 15.46 -6.33
N GLN A 334 -23.32 15.80 -6.56
CA GLN A 334 -22.29 14.94 -7.14
C GLN A 334 -20.89 15.34 -6.69
N TYR A 335 -20.16 14.38 -6.14
CA TYR A 335 -18.72 14.52 -5.94
C TYR A 335 -17.97 13.97 -7.16
N THR A 336 -16.97 14.70 -7.66
CA THR A 336 -16.12 14.25 -8.77
C THR A 336 -14.69 14.11 -8.27
N SER A 337 -14.12 12.91 -8.41
CA SER A 337 -12.79 12.61 -7.90
C SER A 337 -11.66 13.30 -8.68
N PRO A 338 -10.42 13.31 -8.14
CA PRO A 338 -9.19 13.43 -8.94
C PRO A 338 -9.13 12.40 -10.09
N PRO A 339 -8.32 12.63 -11.13
CA PRO A 339 -8.22 11.71 -12.26
C PRO A 339 -7.51 10.40 -11.85
N LEU A 340 -7.80 9.29 -12.54
CA LEU A 340 -7.27 7.95 -12.23
C LEU A 340 -5.74 7.90 -12.12
N ARG A 341 -5.02 8.74 -12.87
CA ARG A 341 -3.55 8.88 -12.74
C ARG A 341 -3.08 9.21 -11.32
N GLU A 342 -3.87 9.92 -10.51
CA GLU A 342 -3.54 10.23 -9.12
C GLU A 342 -3.66 9.01 -8.21
N TYR A 343 -4.66 8.16 -8.45
CA TYR A 343 -4.82 6.90 -7.73
C TYR A 343 -3.68 5.95 -8.08
N VAL A 344 -3.35 5.82 -9.37
CA VAL A 344 -2.20 5.01 -9.81
C VAL A 344 -0.89 5.55 -9.26
N ARG A 345 -0.70 6.88 -9.22
CA ARG A 345 0.45 7.52 -8.57
C ARG A 345 0.55 7.08 -7.11
N MET A 346 -0.51 7.22 -6.33
CA MET A 346 -0.48 6.81 -4.93
C MET A 346 -0.24 5.29 -4.77
N ILE A 347 -0.93 4.46 -5.54
CA ILE A 347 -0.76 2.99 -5.51
C ILE A 347 0.72 2.62 -5.70
N LEU A 348 1.38 3.16 -6.73
CA LEU A 348 2.75 2.77 -7.05
C LEU A 348 3.79 3.49 -6.18
N LYS A 349 3.53 4.70 -5.68
CA LYS A 349 4.47 5.39 -4.77
C LYS A 349 4.56 4.70 -3.41
N VAL A 350 3.42 4.26 -2.85
CA VAL A 350 3.35 3.77 -1.45
C VAL A 350 2.84 2.34 -1.30
N GLY A 351 2.55 1.63 -2.40
CA GLY A 351 2.08 0.24 -2.38
C GLY A 351 0.70 0.09 -1.73
N HIS A 352 -0.26 0.92 -2.13
CA HIS A 352 -1.53 1.05 -1.41
C HIS A 352 -2.51 -0.11 -1.69
N HIS A 353 -2.56 -1.10 -0.79
CA HIS A 353 -3.29 -2.38 -0.98
C HIS A 353 -4.77 -2.22 -1.31
N LEU A 354 -5.51 -1.44 -0.52
CA LEU A 354 -6.96 -1.22 -0.72
C LEU A 354 -7.26 -0.65 -2.11
N HIS A 355 -6.46 0.30 -2.56
CA HIS A 355 -6.71 1.01 -3.83
C HIS A 355 -6.31 0.13 -5.00
N ALA A 356 -5.18 -0.57 -4.90
CA ALA A 356 -4.74 -1.51 -5.93
C ALA A 356 -5.72 -2.70 -6.08
N GLY A 357 -6.15 -3.29 -4.97
CA GLY A 357 -7.15 -4.37 -4.97
C GLY A 357 -8.53 -3.94 -5.47
N SER A 358 -8.85 -2.65 -5.45
CA SER A 358 -10.11 -2.12 -5.99
C SER A 358 -10.12 -2.09 -7.52
N LEU A 359 -8.95 -2.01 -8.17
CA LEU A 359 -8.86 -1.85 -9.62
C LEU A 359 -9.51 -3.01 -10.41
N PRO A 360 -9.28 -4.31 -10.10
CA PRO A 360 -10.00 -5.38 -10.77
C PRO A 360 -11.53 -5.29 -10.59
N LEU A 361 -12.01 -4.90 -9.41
CA LEU A 361 -13.44 -4.72 -9.16
C LEU A 361 -14.04 -3.57 -9.98
N LEU A 362 -13.27 -2.49 -10.17
CA LEU A 362 -13.65 -1.38 -11.05
C LEU A 362 -13.67 -1.80 -12.52
N LEU A 363 -12.74 -2.65 -12.96
CA LEU A 363 -12.77 -3.23 -14.31
C LEU A 363 -14.00 -4.12 -14.53
N ALA A 364 -14.42 -4.88 -13.50
CA ALA A 364 -15.68 -5.64 -13.55
C ALA A 364 -16.89 -4.68 -13.65
N ALA A 365 -16.95 -3.69 -12.76
CA ALA A 365 -18.06 -2.74 -12.68
C ALA A 365 -18.27 -1.95 -13.98
N ALA A 366 -17.20 -1.60 -14.69
CA ALA A 366 -17.27 -0.92 -15.98
C ALA A 366 -18.04 -1.72 -17.06
N GLU A 367 -18.13 -3.03 -16.90
CA GLU A 367 -18.84 -3.96 -17.79
C GLU A 367 -20.16 -4.47 -17.18
N GLY A 368 -20.62 -3.88 -16.07
CA GLY A 368 -21.80 -4.34 -15.33
C GLY A 368 -21.60 -5.65 -14.57
N GLN A 369 -20.35 -6.10 -14.41
CA GLN A 369 -19.96 -7.26 -13.62
C GLN A 369 -19.66 -6.86 -12.17
N ARG A 370 -19.64 -7.84 -11.25
CA ARG A 370 -19.70 -7.54 -9.80
C ARG A 370 -18.64 -8.25 -8.97
N SER A 371 -18.00 -9.29 -9.50
CA SER A 371 -17.08 -10.11 -8.72
C SER A 371 -15.62 -9.84 -9.04
N LEU A 372 -14.73 -10.10 -8.07
CA LEU A 372 -13.28 -10.05 -8.29
C LEU A 372 -12.84 -10.98 -9.44
N ALA A 373 -13.40 -12.18 -9.51
CA ALA A 373 -13.06 -13.16 -10.54
C ALA A 373 -13.41 -12.68 -11.96
N GLU A 374 -14.49 -11.91 -12.12
CA GLU A 374 -14.82 -11.25 -13.39
C GLU A 374 -13.83 -10.14 -13.73
N GLY A 375 -13.46 -9.34 -12.73
CA GLY A 375 -12.44 -8.30 -12.83
C GLY A 375 -11.08 -8.81 -13.29
N LEU A 376 -10.59 -9.87 -12.63
CA LEU A 376 -9.32 -10.53 -12.96
C LEU A 376 -9.35 -11.17 -14.36
N ARG A 377 -10.49 -11.74 -14.79
CA ARG A 377 -10.65 -12.22 -16.18
C ARG A 377 -10.58 -11.08 -17.20
N ARG A 378 -11.14 -9.90 -16.87
CA ARG A 378 -11.02 -8.69 -17.70
C ARG A 378 -9.59 -8.18 -17.76
N GLN A 379 -8.91 -8.15 -16.62
CA GLN A 379 -7.50 -7.84 -16.54
C GLN A 379 -6.65 -8.81 -17.40
N GLY A 380 -6.92 -10.12 -17.33
CA GLY A 380 -6.26 -11.12 -18.19
C GLY A 380 -6.45 -10.83 -19.69
N ALA A 381 -7.67 -10.48 -20.13
CA ALA A 381 -7.92 -10.10 -21.52
C ALA A 381 -7.18 -8.80 -21.93
N ILE A 382 -6.93 -7.88 -20.99
CA ILE A 382 -6.08 -6.70 -21.24
C ILE A 382 -4.62 -7.14 -21.39
N HIS A 383 -4.12 -8.02 -20.51
CA HIS A 383 -2.77 -8.58 -20.61
C HIS A 383 -2.52 -9.24 -21.97
N GLU A 384 -3.48 -10.01 -22.49
CA GLU A 384 -3.39 -10.62 -23.82
C GLU A 384 -3.27 -9.56 -24.94
N ARG A 385 -4.07 -8.48 -24.88
CA ARG A 385 -3.98 -7.38 -25.85
C ARG A 385 -2.68 -6.59 -25.76
N LEU A 386 -2.07 -6.54 -24.58
CA LEU A 386 -0.74 -5.98 -24.35
C LEU A 386 0.38 -6.92 -24.80
N GLY A 387 0.07 -8.17 -25.18
CA GLY A 387 1.05 -9.16 -25.64
C GLY A 387 1.88 -9.75 -24.50
N LEU A 388 1.36 -9.77 -23.27
CA LEU A 388 2.09 -10.28 -22.11
C LEU A 388 2.16 -11.82 -22.14
N PRO A 389 3.24 -12.44 -21.65
CA PRO A 389 3.37 -13.90 -21.63
C PRO A 389 2.43 -14.50 -20.59
N ALA A 390 1.29 -15.05 -21.03
CA ALA A 390 0.24 -15.58 -20.16
C ALA A 390 0.74 -16.66 -19.17
N GLY A 391 1.67 -17.53 -19.60
CA GLY A 391 2.27 -18.55 -18.73
C GLY A 391 3.13 -18.00 -17.59
N GLY A 392 3.49 -16.71 -17.64
CA GLY A 392 4.28 -16.01 -16.63
C GLY A 392 3.47 -15.14 -15.69
N ILE A 393 2.13 -15.23 -15.69
CA ILE A 393 1.23 -14.40 -14.87
C ILE A 393 0.12 -15.26 -14.25
N SER A 394 -0.01 -15.21 -12.93
CA SER A 394 -1.14 -15.72 -12.15
C SER A 394 -1.44 -14.70 -11.07
N LEU A 395 -2.64 -14.12 -11.07
CA LEU A 395 -3.06 -13.14 -10.08
C LEU A 395 -4.41 -13.56 -9.50
N ALA A 396 -4.48 -13.56 -8.18
CA ALA A 396 -5.66 -13.89 -7.39
C ALA A 396 -6.26 -12.63 -6.74
N ASP A 397 -5.53 -11.52 -6.68
CA ASP A 397 -6.04 -10.21 -6.31
C ASP A 397 -5.38 -9.07 -7.14
N GLY A 398 -5.66 -7.81 -6.77
CA GLY A 398 -4.95 -6.64 -7.30
C GLY A 398 -4.00 -5.95 -6.32
N ALA A 399 -3.94 -6.41 -5.07
CA ALA A 399 -3.13 -5.82 -4.00
C ALA A 399 -1.69 -6.38 -3.98
N GLY A 400 -1.48 -7.59 -4.50
CA GLY A 400 -0.20 -8.30 -4.43
C GLY A 400 0.03 -8.98 -3.08
N THR A 401 -1.01 -9.15 -2.26
CA THR A 401 -0.90 -9.77 -0.93
C THR A 401 -1.36 -11.22 -0.92
N HIS A 402 -2.06 -11.68 -1.96
CA HIS A 402 -2.51 -13.07 -2.06
C HIS A 402 -1.34 -14.02 -2.33
N ARG A 403 -1.30 -15.15 -1.61
CA ARG A 403 -0.21 -16.14 -1.70
C ARG A 403 -0.10 -16.87 -3.04
N SER A 404 -1.16 -16.77 -3.85
CA SER A 404 -1.24 -17.38 -5.19
C SER A 404 -0.90 -16.40 -6.31
N ASP A 405 -0.58 -15.14 -5.98
CA ASP A 405 -0.01 -14.22 -6.93
C ASP A 405 1.39 -14.70 -7.30
N LEU A 406 1.61 -14.91 -8.59
CA LEU A 406 2.86 -15.40 -9.16
C LEU A 406 3.11 -14.69 -10.49
N VAL A 407 4.28 -14.09 -10.65
CA VAL A 407 4.70 -13.49 -11.92
C VAL A 407 6.15 -13.87 -12.22
N SER A 408 6.50 -13.87 -13.50
CA SER A 408 7.90 -14.01 -13.92
C SER A 408 8.56 -12.64 -14.14
N PRO A 409 9.89 -12.51 -13.94
CA PRO A 409 10.63 -11.32 -14.35
C PRO A 409 10.33 -10.91 -15.79
N ARG A 410 10.24 -11.88 -16.72
CA ARG A 410 9.89 -11.63 -18.12
C ARG A 410 8.49 -11.05 -18.31
N ALA A 411 7.50 -11.52 -17.57
CA ALA A 411 6.16 -10.96 -17.62
C ALA A 411 6.12 -9.50 -17.13
N VAL A 412 6.86 -9.19 -16.07
CA VAL A 412 6.93 -7.82 -15.52
C VAL A 412 7.64 -6.89 -16.50
N VAL A 413 8.79 -7.28 -17.03
CA VAL A 413 9.51 -6.45 -18.03
C VAL A 413 8.70 -6.31 -19.32
N ALA A 414 7.97 -7.35 -19.75
CA ALA A 414 7.05 -7.24 -20.88
C ALA A 414 5.94 -6.22 -20.63
N LEU A 415 5.38 -6.17 -19.41
CA LEU A 415 4.38 -5.16 -19.03
C LEU A 415 4.95 -3.75 -19.09
N LEU A 416 6.12 -3.54 -18.48
CA LEU A 416 6.81 -2.25 -18.49
C LEU A 416 6.98 -1.76 -19.94
N ARG A 417 7.61 -2.57 -20.79
CA ARG A 417 7.83 -2.21 -22.20
C ARG A 417 6.54 -2.05 -23.00
N ALA A 418 5.50 -2.83 -22.71
CA ALA A 418 4.21 -2.70 -23.39
C ALA A 418 3.59 -1.31 -23.13
N MET A 419 3.78 -0.75 -21.94
CA MET A 419 3.24 0.55 -21.56
C MET A 419 3.93 1.73 -22.26
N ASP A 420 5.17 1.59 -22.73
CA ASP A 420 5.92 2.66 -23.43
C ASP A 420 5.18 3.21 -24.65
N THR A 421 4.36 2.37 -25.29
CA THR A 421 3.61 2.72 -26.50
C THR A 421 2.15 3.09 -26.23
N ARG A 422 1.71 3.05 -24.97
CA ARG A 422 0.31 3.28 -24.59
C ARG A 422 0.06 4.73 -24.19
N PRO A 423 -1.14 5.27 -24.45
CA PRO A 423 -1.51 6.61 -23.99
C PRO A 423 -1.31 6.83 -22.48
N GLY A 424 -1.52 5.77 -21.68
CA GLY A 424 -1.29 5.80 -20.23
C GLY A 424 0.16 5.66 -19.77
N GLY A 425 1.10 5.32 -20.68
CA GLY A 425 2.50 5.06 -20.38
C GLY A 425 3.20 6.16 -19.57
N PRO A 426 3.12 7.44 -19.98
CA PRO A 426 3.76 8.53 -19.24
C PRO A 426 3.24 8.68 -17.80
N ALA A 427 1.93 8.49 -17.58
CA ALA A 427 1.34 8.55 -16.24
C ALA A 427 1.76 7.34 -15.38
N PHE A 428 1.83 6.16 -15.99
CA PHE A 428 2.28 4.93 -15.35
C PHE A 428 3.76 5.02 -14.91
N GLU A 429 4.64 5.52 -15.77
CA GLU A 429 6.06 5.72 -15.43
C GLU A 429 6.26 6.81 -14.38
N ALA A 430 5.53 7.93 -14.47
CA ALA A 430 5.60 9.00 -13.47
C ALA A 430 5.13 8.54 -12.08
N ALA A 431 4.22 7.56 -12.02
CA ALA A 431 3.72 6.96 -10.80
C ALA A 431 4.77 6.09 -10.07
N LEU A 432 5.76 5.54 -10.77
CA LEU A 432 6.85 4.77 -10.14
C LEU A 432 7.73 5.68 -9.26
N PRO A 433 8.03 5.29 -8.01
CA PRO A 433 8.90 6.08 -7.13
C PRO A 433 10.35 6.06 -7.61
N VAL A 434 11.03 7.19 -7.43
CA VAL A 434 12.45 7.33 -7.75
C VAL A 434 13.30 6.70 -6.64
N ILE A 435 14.16 5.75 -7.00
CA ILE A 435 14.97 5.02 -6.02
C ILE A 435 15.86 5.97 -5.21
N GLY A 436 15.90 5.74 -3.91
CA GLY A 436 16.62 6.58 -2.97
C GLY A 436 15.91 7.89 -2.60
N ARG A 437 14.92 8.36 -3.35
CA ARG A 437 14.38 9.73 -3.18
C ARG A 437 12.98 9.80 -2.58
N GLU A 438 12.14 8.80 -2.80
CA GLU A 438 10.73 8.84 -2.39
C GLU A 438 10.08 7.46 -2.27
N GLY A 439 8.95 7.42 -1.57
CA GLY A 439 8.06 6.27 -1.51
C GLY A 439 8.71 5.04 -0.92
N THR A 440 8.21 3.86 -1.33
CA THR A 440 8.72 2.56 -0.84
C THR A 440 10.18 2.28 -1.24
N THR A 441 10.75 3.08 -2.14
CA THR A 441 12.13 2.91 -2.64
C THR A 441 13.16 3.82 -1.99
N LEU A 442 12.78 4.60 -0.98
CA LEU A 442 13.66 5.56 -0.29
C LEU A 442 14.97 4.93 0.21
N ASP A 443 14.91 3.71 0.75
CA ASP A 443 16.05 3.00 1.34
C ASP A 443 16.62 1.88 0.47
N VAL A 444 16.22 1.78 -0.80
CA VAL A 444 16.74 0.74 -1.72
C VAL A 444 18.23 0.93 -1.98
N VAL A 445 18.70 2.17 -2.16
CA VAL A 445 20.12 2.50 -2.42
C VAL A 445 20.67 3.48 -1.40
N ALA A 446 21.96 3.40 -1.11
CA ALA A 446 22.62 4.23 -0.09
C ALA A 446 22.52 5.72 -0.43
N ALA A 447 22.73 6.59 0.56
CA ALA A 447 22.63 8.04 0.36
C ALA A 447 23.68 8.55 -0.64
N ASP A 448 24.84 7.91 -0.69
CA ASP A 448 25.99 8.13 -1.57
C ASP A 448 26.03 7.21 -2.80
N SER A 449 25.00 6.36 -2.97
CA SER A 449 24.93 5.44 -4.11
C SER A 449 24.93 6.18 -5.45
N PRO A 450 25.74 5.75 -6.44
CA PRO A 450 25.77 6.36 -7.76
C PRO A 450 24.46 6.14 -8.54
N ALA A 451 23.68 5.10 -8.21
CA ALA A 451 22.38 4.83 -8.84
C ALA A 451 21.24 5.68 -8.25
N ARG A 452 21.48 6.42 -7.16
CA ARG A 452 20.47 7.22 -6.47
C ARG A 452 19.84 8.26 -7.38
N GLY A 453 18.55 8.11 -7.67
CA GLY A 453 17.82 9.01 -8.54
C GLY A 453 17.84 8.67 -10.03
N HIS A 454 18.49 7.57 -10.41
CA HIS A 454 18.64 7.14 -11.80
C HIS A 454 17.72 5.97 -12.18
N ALA A 455 16.90 5.48 -11.25
CA ALA A 455 15.84 4.51 -11.54
C ALA A 455 14.51 4.92 -10.96
N ARG A 456 13.43 4.53 -11.64
CA ARG A 456 12.04 4.63 -11.20
C ARG A 456 11.49 3.22 -11.12
N ALA A 457 11.15 2.75 -9.92
CA ALA A 457 10.78 1.35 -9.73
C ALA A 457 9.76 1.17 -8.61
N HIS A 458 8.84 0.23 -8.79
CA HIS A 458 7.96 -0.20 -7.72
C HIS A 458 8.62 -1.31 -6.93
N SER A 459 8.45 -1.29 -5.60
CA SER A 459 8.99 -2.32 -4.72
C SER A 459 7.89 -3.11 -4.02
N GLY A 460 8.15 -4.39 -3.78
CA GLY A 460 7.26 -5.28 -3.05
C GLY A 460 7.99 -5.94 -1.88
N THR A 461 7.30 -6.17 -0.78
CA THR A 461 7.85 -6.91 0.36
C THR A 461 6.75 -7.69 1.08
N SER A 462 6.90 -9.01 1.15
CA SER A 462 5.97 -9.89 1.85
C SER A 462 6.69 -10.79 2.84
N TRP A 463 6.08 -10.96 4.01
CA TRP A 463 6.58 -11.73 5.13
C TRP A 463 5.58 -12.80 5.54
N SER A 464 6.10 -13.93 6.00
CA SER A 464 5.33 -14.96 6.71
C SER A 464 6.00 -15.30 8.04
N VAL A 465 5.32 -16.12 8.83
CA VAL A 465 5.89 -16.80 10.00
C VAL A 465 5.89 -18.28 9.67
N ASP A 466 7.06 -18.90 9.80
CA ASP A 466 7.14 -20.35 9.90
C ASP A 466 6.57 -20.77 11.26
N ALA A 467 5.39 -21.38 11.25
CA ALA A 467 4.70 -21.79 12.46
C ALA A 467 5.44 -22.89 13.26
N THR A 468 6.32 -23.65 12.61
CA THR A 468 7.07 -24.74 13.28
C THR A 468 8.22 -24.21 14.11
N THR A 469 8.86 -23.13 13.66
CA THR A 469 10.02 -22.51 14.33
C THR A 469 9.69 -21.19 15.01
N GLY A 470 8.53 -20.60 14.70
CA GLY A 470 8.14 -19.24 15.09
C GLY A 470 8.96 -18.15 14.39
N ARG A 471 9.84 -18.51 13.45
CA ARG A 471 10.75 -17.58 12.78
C ARG A 471 10.08 -16.93 11.58
N PRO A 472 10.41 -15.67 11.27
CA PRO A 472 9.90 -15.04 10.08
C PRO A 472 10.60 -15.55 8.83
N VAL A 473 9.87 -15.56 7.72
CA VAL A 473 10.39 -15.88 6.39
C VAL A 473 10.04 -14.70 5.49
N LEU A 474 11.05 -14.13 4.82
CA LEU A 474 10.84 -13.17 3.76
C LEU A 474 10.31 -13.97 2.56
N LEU A 475 9.00 -13.92 2.34
CA LEU A 475 8.38 -14.60 1.22
C LEU A 475 8.83 -13.99 -0.11
N CYS A 476 8.93 -12.66 -0.15
CA CYS A 476 9.34 -11.92 -1.32
C CYS A 476 9.96 -10.58 -0.92
N LYS A 477 11.08 -10.24 -1.56
CA LYS A 477 11.48 -8.86 -1.84
C LYS A 477 11.60 -8.72 -3.36
N SER A 478 10.97 -7.68 -3.90
CA SER A 478 10.96 -7.43 -5.34
C SER A 478 11.15 -5.96 -5.67
N LEU A 479 11.69 -5.68 -6.86
CA LEU A 479 11.89 -4.33 -7.40
C LEU A 479 11.78 -4.39 -8.93
N ALA A 480 10.94 -3.57 -9.54
CA ALA A 480 10.79 -3.55 -11.00
C ALA A 480 10.47 -2.17 -11.53
N GLY A 481 11.06 -1.81 -12.68
CA GLY A 481 10.85 -0.50 -13.28
C GLY A 481 11.87 -0.16 -14.38
N TYR A 482 12.17 1.12 -14.50
CA TYR A 482 13.08 1.68 -15.50
C TYR A 482 14.31 2.29 -14.86
N MET A 483 15.43 2.30 -15.59
CA MET A 483 16.69 2.89 -15.13
C MET A 483 17.45 3.51 -16.29
N GLU A 484 18.02 4.69 -16.06
CA GLU A 484 19.00 5.32 -16.94
C GLU A 484 20.41 5.01 -16.39
N THR A 485 21.25 4.36 -17.18
CA THR A 485 22.64 4.05 -16.79
C THR A 485 23.54 5.28 -16.86
N ALA A 486 24.74 5.20 -16.26
CA ALA A 486 25.75 6.26 -16.37
C ALA A 486 26.16 6.55 -17.84
N SER A 487 25.98 5.59 -18.74
CA SER A 487 26.24 5.72 -20.18
C SER A 487 25.08 6.33 -20.98
N GLY A 488 23.93 6.59 -20.34
CA GLY A 488 22.71 7.09 -20.99
C GLY A 488 21.85 6.00 -21.65
N ARG A 489 22.13 4.71 -21.42
CA ARG A 489 21.24 3.62 -21.83
C ARG A 489 20.00 3.57 -20.94
N ASP A 490 18.83 3.43 -21.56
CA ASP A 490 17.55 3.22 -20.88
C ASP A 490 17.25 1.73 -20.75
N LEU A 491 17.01 1.28 -19.52
CA LEU A 491 16.78 -0.11 -19.17
C LEU A 491 15.38 -0.31 -18.63
N ALA A 492 14.81 -1.49 -18.86
CA ALA A 492 13.68 -2.02 -18.12
C ALA A 492 14.13 -3.27 -17.34
N PHE A 493 13.70 -3.41 -16.10
CA PHE A 493 14.18 -4.49 -15.23
C PHE A 493 13.12 -5.02 -14.27
N ALA A 494 13.35 -6.25 -13.80
CA ALA A 494 12.62 -6.83 -12.68
C ALA A 494 13.54 -7.76 -11.87
N TYR A 495 13.59 -7.53 -10.56
CA TYR A 495 14.40 -8.26 -9.60
C TYR A 495 13.52 -8.88 -8.51
N PHE A 496 13.81 -10.12 -8.16
CA PHE A 496 13.11 -10.89 -7.14
C PHE A 496 14.10 -11.68 -6.29
N VAL A 497 13.82 -11.73 -4.99
CA VAL A 497 14.33 -12.74 -4.08
C VAL A 497 13.20 -13.24 -3.19
N ASN A 498 12.94 -14.54 -3.26
CA ASN A 498 11.87 -15.19 -2.52
C ASN A 498 12.42 -16.22 -1.53
N LEU A 499 11.58 -16.54 -0.53
CA LEU A 499 11.77 -17.66 0.40
C LEU A 499 13.07 -17.60 1.22
N VAL A 500 13.43 -16.43 1.76
CA VAL A 500 14.63 -16.26 2.60
C VAL A 500 14.25 -16.44 4.07
N PRO A 501 14.67 -17.53 4.75
CA PRO A 501 14.39 -17.74 6.16
C PRO A 501 15.22 -16.77 7.02
N SER A 502 14.60 -16.26 8.09
CA SER A 502 15.32 -15.46 9.08
C SER A 502 15.95 -16.31 10.17
N THR A 503 17.07 -15.84 10.73
CA THR A 503 17.72 -16.45 11.90
C THR A 503 16.98 -16.19 13.22
N GLY A 504 16.18 -15.12 13.30
CA GLY A 504 15.40 -14.75 14.48
C GLY A 504 14.23 -13.80 14.20
N ALA A 505 13.39 -13.58 15.22
CA ALA A 505 12.18 -12.75 15.12
C ALA A 505 12.48 -11.23 15.05
N ALA A 506 13.57 -10.78 15.67
CA ALA A 506 14.02 -9.38 15.64
C ALA A 506 14.55 -8.93 14.27
N ASP A 507 14.84 -9.89 13.38
CA ASP A 507 15.60 -9.63 12.15
C ASP A 507 14.71 -9.18 10.99
N ARG A 508 13.37 -9.13 11.11
CA ARG A 508 12.48 -8.74 9.98
C ARG A 508 12.88 -7.40 9.36
N GLY A 509 13.09 -6.39 10.20
CA GLY A 509 13.50 -5.06 9.74
C GLY A 509 14.89 -5.08 9.11
N VAL A 510 15.82 -5.83 9.72
CA VAL A 510 17.20 -5.96 9.24
C VAL A 510 17.23 -6.67 7.89
N THR A 511 16.67 -7.86 7.78
CA THR A 511 16.61 -8.64 6.53
C THR A 511 15.79 -7.92 5.46
N GLY A 512 14.73 -7.21 5.84
CA GLY A 512 13.96 -6.38 4.91
C GLY A 512 14.77 -5.22 4.33
N LEU A 513 15.56 -4.55 5.15
CA LEU A 513 16.48 -3.50 4.70
C LEU A 513 17.64 -4.10 3.89
N SER A 514 18.28 -5.17 4.37
CA SER A 514 19.38 -5.84 3.67
C SER A 514 18.95 -6.33 2.29
N SER A 515 17.77 -6.96 2.17
CA SER A 515 17.23 -7.37 0.88
C SER A 515 16.92 -6.17 -0.04
N ALA A 516 16.43 -5.05 0.50
CA ALA A 516 16.28 -3.81 -0.26
C ALA A 516 17.63 -3.30 -0.79
N ARG A 517 18.66 -3.29 0.07
CA ARG A 517 20.03 -2.91 -0.29
C ARG A 517 20.63 -3.84 -1.33
N LEU A 518 20.33 -5.14 -1.31
CA LEU A 518 20.79 -6.09 -2.32
C LEU A 518 20.15 -5.82 -3.69
N LEU A 519 18.84 -5.55 -3.74
CA LEU A 519 18.22 -5.13 -5.00
C LEU A 519 18.74 -3.75 -5.46
N GLY A 520 19.12 -2.88 -4.53
CA GLY A 520 19.84 -1.64 -4.82
C GLY A 520 21.24 -1.85 -5.38
N ALA A 521 21.98 -2.84 -4.88
CA ALA A 521 23.29 -3.21 -5.40
C ALA A 521 23.20 -3.73 -6.84
N LEU A 522 22.11 -4.43 -7.21
CA LEU A 522 21.82 -4.74 -8.61
C LEU A 522 21.65 -3.45 -9.44
N CYS A 523 20.89 -2.47 -8.94
CA CYS A 523 20.76 -1.17 -9.61
C CYS A 523 22.13 -0.49 -9.79
N GLU A 524 22.98 -0.47 -8.77
CA GLU A 524 24.34 0.06 -8.85
C GLU A 524 25.21 -0.68 -9.86
N ALA A 525 25.07 -2.01 -9.93
CA ALA A 525 25.79 -2.84 -10.87
C ALA A 525 25.47 -2.50 -12.31
N PHE A 526 24.17 -2.45 -12.65
CA PHE A 526 23.70 -2.12 -13.99
C PHE A 526 23.83 -0.64 -14.33
N TYR A 527 23.73 0.27 -13.36
CA TYR A 527 23.98 1.70 -13.56
C TYR A 527 25.43 1.96 -14.02
N ALA A 528 26.39 1.29 -13.39
CA ALA A 528 27.81 1.44 -13.70
C ALA A 528 28.28 0.62 -14.91
N ASP A 529 27.46 -0.29 -15.45
CA ASP A 529 27.86 -1.14 -16.56
C ASP A 529 28.06 -0.32 -17.85
N GLN A 530 29.26 -0.43 -18.42
CA GLN A 530 29.67 0.21 -19.67
C GLN A 530 29.87 -0.81 -20.80
N SER A 531 29.54 -2.08 -20.58
CA SER A 531 29.77 -3.14 -21.55
C SER A 531 28.95 -2.89 -22.83
N PRO A 532 29.57 -2.92 -24.03
CA PRO A 532 28.82 -2.88 -25.28
C PRO A 532 27.90 -4.10 -25.32
N GLY A 533 26.62 -3.91 -25.68
CA GLY A 533 25.59 -4.96 -25.72
C GLY A 533 26.15 -6.27 -26.27
N SER A 534 26.39 -7.22 -25.37
CA SER A 534 26.99 -8.53 -25.64
C SER A 534 26.03 -9.58 -25.08
N PRO A 535 25.96 -10.78 -25.68
CA PRO A 535 24.82 -11.68 -25.51
C PRO A 535 24.66 -12.13 -24.05
N SER A 536 23.39 -12.33 -23.66
CA SER A 536 22.89 -12.97 -22.43
C SER A 536 23.97 -13.66 -21.60
N ALA A 537 24.42 -12.99 -20.55
CA ALA A 537 25.23 -13.60 -19.53
C ALA A 537 24.30 -14.16 -18.44
N SER A 538 24.32 -15.47 -18.23
CA SER A 538 23.60 -16.15 -17.15
C SER A 538 24.55 -16.46 -16.00
N VAL A 539 24.11 -16.28 -14.76
CA VAL A 539 24.88 -16.73 -13.58
C VAL A 539 24.91 -18.28 -13.54
N PRO A 540 26.10 -18.90 -13.42
CA PRO A 540 26.19 -20.35 -13.24
C PRO A 540 25.48 -20.78 -11.94
N PRO A 541 24.91 -22.00 -11.89
CA PRO A 541 24.16 -22.46 -10.71
C PRO A 541 25.01 -22.40 -9.45
N VAL A 542 24.44 -21.86 -8.36
CA VAL A 542 25.07 -21.87 -7.04
C VAL A 542 25.28 -23.33 -6.62
N PRO A 543 26.51 -23.76 -6.26
CA PRO A 543 26.74 -25.13 -5.82
C PRO A 543 25.90 -25.44 -4.57
N PRO A 544 25.38 -26.67 -4.43
CA PRO A 544 24.57 -27.03 -3.28
C PRO A 544 25.37 -26.82 -1.99
N ALA A 545 24.69 -26.34 -0.94
CA ALA A 545 25.28 -26.21 0.39
C ALA A 545 25.93 -27.55 0.80
N PRO A 546 27.13 -27.53 1.42
CA PRO A 546 27.77 -28.74 1.88
C PRO A 546 26.84 -29.48 2.85
N ALA A 547 26.74 -30.80 2.67
CA ALA A 547 25.91 -31.63 3.54
C ALA A 547 26.29 -31.38 5.02
N PRO A 548 25.30 -31.28 5.92
CA PRO A 548 25.59 -31.10 7.34
C PRO A 548 26.47 -32.25 7.81
N GLN A 549 27.66 -31.93 8.34
CA GLN A 549 28.54 -32.92 8.93
C GLN A 549 27.82 -33.52 10.14
N VAL A 550 27.39 -34.76 10.01
CA VAL A 550 26.86 -35.55 11.13
C VAL A 550 28.01 -35.71 12.13
N PRO A 551 27.88 -35.21 13.37
CA PRO A 551 28.90 -35.45 14.38
C PRO A 551 29.02 -36.97 14.58
N PRO A 552 30.24 -37.51 14.72
CA PRO A 552 30.39 -38.94 14.99
C PRO A 552 29.61 -39.32 16.26
N PRO A 553 29.00 -40.51 16.31
CA PRO A 553 28.23 -40.94 17.46
C PRO A 553 29.11 -40.89 18.71
N ALA A 554 28.58 -40.28 19.77
CA ALA A 554 29.24 -40.26 21.07
C ALA A 554 29.51 -41.70 21.50
N GLY A 555 30.79 -42.01 21.74
CA GLY A 555 31.21 -43.32 22.23
C GLY A 555 30.52 -43.66 23.56
N PRO A 556 30.38 -44.96 23.89
CA PRO A 556 29.69 -45.37 25.10
C PRO A 556 30.40 -44.83 26.34
N ASN A 557 29.66 -44.09 27.17
CA ASN A 557 30.11 -43.69 28.50
C ASN A 557 30.42 -44.96 29.31
N ALA A 558 31.69 -45.14 29.63
CA ALA A 558 32.12 -45.95 30.74
C ALA A 558 31.83 -45.20 32.06
N THR A 559 31.64 -46.00 33.12
CA THR A 559 31.35 -45.69 34.53
C THR A 559 29.87 -45.65 34.91
N ASP A 560 29.40 -46.34 35.95
CA ASP A 560 30.00 -47.36 36.83
C ASP A 560 28.85 -48.03 37.62
N GLU A 561 29.21 -49.12 38.30
CA GLU A 561 28.66 -49.73 39.53
C GLU A 561 27.52 -49.03 40.29
#